data_AF-A0A932LFG2-F1
#
_entry.id   AF-A0A932LFG2-F1
#
_cell.length_a   1.000
_cell.length_b   1.000
_cell.length_c   1.000
_cell.angle_alpha   90.00
_cell.angle_beta   90.00
_cell.angle_gamma   90.00
#
_symmetry.space_group_name_H-M   'P 1'
#
loop_
_entity.id
_entity.type
_entity.pdbx_description
1 polymer ?
#
loop_
_entity_poly.entity_id
_entity_poly.type
_entity_poly.pdbx_seq_one_letter_code
_entity_poly.pdbx_strand_id
1 'polypeptide(L)'
;MAEHPDQLYDSLMSFQVADYVSTTEALQRVAALIDLAGDLGRPQAVDHGINLATQFLERSGLDAGAKATTHYFLANAWSHKGRLSRITSGREWDWKQEEVEKEFIHLRLAMQEANSADLPAVRRCQIQTNFANLLSFVGRFVEAIEYWNRALNIDAAFSMAMANRGYGLSHYGRVLYDPGHTRVFLQQAYRDLAHAVSLGVDDSAAPVFERCRAEIEAALPIEWLQQATEMERFSLGESTEERSYRRFCLDAQLFLNPLNDLGAFPIAAHDCFTTPSIVVDVGEGPYYHGFFNQLKQEFVSARYLYYDGITAAAPHFADKGVLLYDTMDYPSYSLAVEKQKAAFRIGYSLFDKVAYFLNHYLRLGIPERSVTFRTIWYEKQDRAKGLKSQLQGSQNWPLRGLFWLSKDVFENNPGTQDSIEPDARELDEIRNHLEHKYLKLHGDEWSPALEGSRASLGIADTLAHSLSRRDFEARTLRILKLARAALIYLSLGVYSEERQRRKATGKGKRVVRAYLNACDDASKL
;
A
#
# COMPACT_ATOMS: atom_id res chain seq x y z
N MET A 1 -6.94 -1.11 36.30
CA MET A 1 -7.42 0.28 36.32
C MET A 1 -6.95 0.92 37.61
N ALA A 2 -6.10 1.95 37.53
CA ALA A 2 -5.65 2.67 38.73
C ALA A 2 -6.83 3.44 39.34
N GLU A 3 -6.97 3.42 40.67
CA GLU A 3 -8.14 3.94 41.39
C GLU A 3 -8.38 5.46 41.24
N HIS A 4 -7.47 6.23 40.61
CA HIS A 4 -7.60 7.69 40.41
C HIS A 4 -7.01 8.18 39.06
N PRO A 5 -7.76 8.11 37.94
CA PRO A 5 -7.26 8.53 36.62
C PRO A 5 -6.91 10.02 36.53
N ASP A 6 -7.62 10.89 37.25
CA ASP A 6 -7.35 12.34 37.24
C ASP A 6 -6.05 12.70 37.98
N GLN A 7 -5.72 12.00 39.07
CA GLN A 7 -4.44 12.20 39.79
C GLN A 7 -3.24 11.73 38.96
N LEU A 8 -3.40 10.61 38.25
CA LEU A 8 -2.40 10.12 37.32
C LEU A 8 -2.22 11.11 36.15
N TYR A 9 -3.32 11.66 35.63
CA TYR A 9 -3.31 12.68 34.58
C TYR A 9 -2.52 13.92 35.00
N ASP A 10 -2.79 14.49 36.18
CA ASP A 10 -2.09 15.68 36.67
C ASP A 10 -0.59 15.41 36.88
N SER A 11 -0.24 14.22 37.39
CA SER A 11 1.16 13.79 37.52
C SER A 11 1.85 13.65 36.16
N LEU A 12 1.16 13.16 35.13
CA LEU A 12 1.72 12.99 33.79
C LEU A 12 1.78 14.31 33.00
N MET A 13 0.90 15.27 33.28
CA MET A 13 0.94 16.60 32.65
C MET A 13 2.06 17.49 33.19
N SER A 14 2.58 17.20 34.39
CA SER A 14 3.73 17.90 34.97
C SER A 14 5.08 17.25 34.63
N PHE A 15 5.07 16.09 33.98
CA PHE A 15 6.27 15.36 33.60
C PHE A 15 7.11 16.11 32.55
N GLN A 16 8.42 16.15 32.74
CA GLN A 16 9.38 16.59 31.72
C GLN A 16 10.37 15.47 31.42
N VAL A 17 10.66 15.28 30.13
CA VAL A 17 11.65 14.27 29.71
C VAL A 17 13.02 14.57 30.34
N ALA A 18 13.42 15.83 30.50
CA ALA A 18 14.74 16.19 31.04
C ALA A 18 15.00 15.66 32.46
N ASP A 19 13.95 15.40 33.24
CA ASP A 19 14.07 15.06 34.67
C ASP A 19 14.48 13.58 34.90
N TYR A 20 14.50 12.76 33.84
CA TYR A 20 14.72 11.31 33.95
C TYR A 20 15.99 10.87 33.23
N VAL A 21 16.95 10.34 34.00
CA VAL A 21 18.16 9.70 33.46
C VAL A 21 17.83 8.37 32.79
N SER A 22 16.84 7.63 33.32
CA SER A 22 16.41 6.34 32.77
C SER A 22 15.59 6.52 31.48
N THR A 23 16.14 6.02 30.36
CA THR A 23 15.45 5.96 29.06
C THR A 23 14.14 5.18 29.13
N THR A 24 14.14 4.06 29.86
CA THR A 24 12.96 3.17 29.98
C THR A 24 11.83 3.85 30.75
N GLU A 25 12.16 4.48 31.87
CA GLU A 25 11.15 5.13 32.73
C GLU A 25 10.54 6.36 32.05
N ALA A 26 11.36 7.19 31.42
CA ALA A 26 10.89 8.34 30.64
C ALA A 26 9.95 7.88 29.52
N LEU A 27 10.30 6.79 28.81
CA LEU A 27 9.51 6.26 27.71
C LEU A 27 8.17 5.68 28.19
N GLN A 28 8.13 5.02 29.34
CA GLN A 28 6.89 4.52 29.96
C GLN A 28 5.96 5.66 30.38
N ARG A 29 6.49 6.77 30.92
CA ARG A 29 5.70 7.96 31.27
C ARG A 29 5.11 8.63 30.03
N VAL A 30 5.89 8.76 28.96
CA VAL A 30 5.40 9.29 27.67
C VAL A 30 4.27 8.42 27.12
N ALA A 31 4.43 7.09 27.14
CA ALA A 31 3.39 6.16 26.69
C ALA A 31 2.10 6.33 27.50
N ALA A 32 2.21 6.31 28.84
CA ALA A 32 1.07 6.44 29.73
C ALA A 32 0.32 7.76 29.54
N LEU A 33 1.03 8.87 29.30
CA LEU A 33 0.38 10.16 29.00
C LEU A 33 -0.39 10.10 27.68
N ILE A 34 0.20 9.55 26.62
CA ILE A 34 -0.43 9.48 25.30
C ILE A 34 -1.70 8.63 25.35
N ASP A 35 -1.62 7.44 25.94
CA ASP A 35 -2.76 6.52 26.05
C ASP A 35 -3.88 7.16 26.88
N LEU A 36 -3.56 7.69 28.07
CA LEU A 36 -4.54 8.33 28.95
C LEU A 36 -5.16 9.59 28.32
N ALA A 37 -4.37 10.40 27.61
CA ALA A 37 -4.86 11.58 26.90
C ALA A 37 -5.83 11.20 25.77
N GLY A 38 -5.53 10.11 25.07
CA GLY A 38 -6.40 9.52 24.04
C GLY A 38 -7.72 9.02 24.61
N ASP A 39 -7.67 8.27 25.69
CA ASP A 39 -8.85 7.68 26.36
C ASP A 39 -9.76 8.76 26.95
N LEU A 40 -9.20 9.78 27.59
CA LEU A 40 -9.94 10.90 28.15
C LEU A 40 -10.37 11.95 27.11
N GLY A 41 -9.90 11.82 25.86
CA GLY A 41 -10.19 12.75 24.78
C GLY A 41 -9.73 14.19 25.07
N ARG A 42 -8.50 14.36 25.56
CA ARG A 42 -7.93 15.66 25.96
C ARG A 42 -6.90 16.15 24.92
N PRO A 43 -7.26 17.03 23.97
CA PRO A 43 -6.36 17.42 22.88
C PRO A 43 -5.04 18.05 23.35
N GLN A 44 -5.09 18.90 24.38
CA GLN A 44 -3.90 19.55 24.94
C GLN A 44 -2.90 18.56 25.53
N ALA A 45 -3.38 17.47 26.15
CA ALA A 45 -2.52 16.42 26.68
C ALA A 45 -1.92 15.56 25.57
N VAL A 46 -2.66 15.32 24.49
CA VAL A 46 -2.12 14.66 23.29
C VAL A 46 -0.99 15.49 22.68
N ASP A 47 -1.20 16.79 22.52
CA ASP A 47 -0.16 17.71 22.03
C ASP A 47 1.07 17.74 22.94
N HIS A 48 0.86 17.71 24.26
CA HIS A 48 1.95 17.61 25.22
C HIS A 48 2.73 16.30 25.08
N GLY A 49 2.03 15.16 24.94
CA GLY A 49 2.64 13.85 24.68
C GLY A 49 3.47 13.82 23.39
N ILE A 50 2.97 14.43 22.31
CA ILE A 50 3.72 14.58 21.04
C ILE A 50 5.02 15.36 21.27
N ASN A 51 4.96 16.48 22.00
CA ASN A 51 6.13 17.29 22.29
C ASN A 51 7.16 16.52 23.11
N LEU A 52 6.72 15.83 24.17
CA LEU A 52 7.62 15.02 25.02
C LEU A 52 8.26 13.88 24.24
N ALA A 53 7.49 13.15 23.43
CA ALA A 53 8.03 12.08 22.60
C ALA A 53 9.02 12.59 21.55
N THR A 54 8.79 13.79 21.00
CA THR A 54 9.72 14.45 20.07
C THR A 54 11.02 14.84 20.78
N GLN A 55 10.94 15.49 21.95
CA GLN A 55 12.12 15.82 22.76
C GLN A 55 12.90 14.56 23.18
N PHE A 56 12.19 13.46 23.46
CA PHE A 56 12.84 12.20 23.77
C PHE A 56 13.73 11.71 22.63
N LEU A 57 13.28 11.81 21.37
CA LEU A 57 14.06 11.42 20.18
C LEU A 57 15.32 12.27 19.97
N GLU A 58 15.39 13.47 20.56
CA GLU A 58 16.57 14.34 20.48
C GLU A 58 17.69 13.91 21.44
N ARG A 59 17.43 12.95 22.34
CA ARG A 59 18.46 12.43 23.26
C ARG A 59 19.58 11.72 22.51
N SER A 60 20.81 12.07 22.87
CA SER A 60 22.01 11.36 22.40
C SER A 60 22.05 9.92 22.93
N GLY A 61 22.50 8.99 22.09
CA GLY A 61 22.76 7.60 22.50
C GLY A 61 21.52 6.69 22.58
N LEU A 62 20.38 7.11 22.03
CA LEU A 62 19.23 6.20 21.88
C LEU A 62 19.56 5.05 20.92
N ASP A 63 19.31 3.83 21.40
CA ASP A 63 19.34 2.65 20.54
C ASP A 63 18.13 2.61 19.58
N ALA A 64 18.21 1.76 18.57
CA ALA A 64 17.15 1.61 17.56
C ALA A 64 15.83 1.10 18.15
N GLY A 65 15.86 0.31 19.24
CA GLY A 65 14.65 -0.19 19.89
C GLY A 65 13.86 0.92 20.60
N ALA A 66 14.55 1.82 21.29
CA ALA A 66 13.99 3.00 21.91
C ALA A 66 13.40 3.95 20.84
N LYS A 67 14.14 4.20 19.75
CA LYS A 67 13.64 5.03 18.63
C LYS A 67 12.39 4.43 17.99
N ALA A 68 12.41 3.13 17.68
CA ALA A 68 11.27 2.44 17.11
C ALA A 68 10.02 2.54 18.01
N THR A 69 10.21 2.34 19.32
CA THR A 69 9.12 2.41 20.30
C THR A 69 8.58 3.83 20.44
N THR A 70 9.45 4.85 20.48
CA THR A 70 9.01 6.25 20.54
C THR A 70 8.27 6.68 19.28
N HIS A 71 8.73 6.26 18.09
CA HIS A 71 8.00 6.50 16.85
C HIS A 71 6.63 5.80 16.83
N TYR A 72 6.52 4.59 17.36
CA TYR A 72 5.23 3.93 17.55
C TYR A 72 4.29 4.75 18.46
N PHE A 73 4.79 5.31 19.57
CA PHE A 73 3.97 6.17 20.44
C PHE A 73 3.57 7.48 19.77
N LEU A 74 4.47 8.11 19.02
CA LEU A 74 4.15 9.30 18.22
C LEU A 74 3.03 8.99 17.23
N ALA A 75 3.08 7.85 16.54
CA ALA A 75 2.00 7.43 15.65
C ALA A 75 0.65 7.32 16.38
N ASN A 76 0.61 6.67 17.54
CA ASN A 76 -0.61 6.58 18.35
C ASN A 76 -1.12 7.97 18.76
N ALA A 77 -0.24 8.88 19.18
CA ALA A 77 -0.61 10.24 19.54
C ALA A 77 -1.21 11.02 18.34
N TRP A 78 -0.63 10.88 17.15
CA TRP A 78 -1.19 11.48 15.92
C TRP A 78 -2.52 10.86 15.52
N SER A 79 -2.71 9.55 15.71
CA SER A 79 -4.00 8.87 15.55
C SER A 79 -5.06 9.45 16.49
N HIS A 80 -4.76 9.61 17.79
CA HIS A 80 -5.66 10.22 18.77
C HIS A 80 -6.01 11.66 18.39
N LYS A 81 -5.01 12.47 18.03
CA LYS A 81 -5.22 13.85 17.57
C LYS A 81 -6.14 13.92 16.36
N GLY A 82 -5.90 13.08 15.35
CA GLY A 82 -6.73 12.97 14.16
C GLY A 82 -8.16 12.55 14.49
N ARG A 83 -8.37 11.58 15.38
CA ARG A 83 -9.70 11.13 15.81
C ARG A 83 -10.48 12.26 16.49
N LEU A 84 -9.85 12.99 17.42
CA LEU A 84 -10.47 14.11 18.11
C LEU A 84 -10.79 15.27 17.16
N SER A 85 -9.88 15.56 16.23
CA SER A 85 -10.07 16.56 15.17
C SER A 85 -11.27 16.22 14.27
N ARG A 86 -11.42 14.96 13.85
CA ARG A 86 -12.56 14.51 13.02
C ARG A 86 -13.89 14.61 13.75
N ILE A 87 -13.96 14.18 15.02
CA ILE A 87 -15.18 14.26 15.84
C ILE A 87 -15.65 15.71 16.00
N THR A 88 -14.72 16.64 16.22
CA THR A 88 -15.05 18.05 16.46
C THR A 88 -15.37 18.82 15.18
N SER A 89 -14.76 18.46 14.05
CA SER A 89 -14.91 19.19 12.78
C SER A 89 -15.87 18.58 11.78
N GLY A 90 -16.31 17.32 11.97
CA GLY A 90 -17.18 16.59 11.02
C GLY A 90 -16.48 16.21 9.71
N ARG A 91 -15.14 16.23 9.67
CA ARG A 91 -14.30 16.06 8.47
C ARG A 91 -13.85 14.61 8.22
N GLU A 92 -14.69 13.63 8.54
CA GLU A 92 -14.32 12.19 8.48
C GLU A 92 -13.85 11.74 7.08
N TRP A 93 -14.45 12.33 6.04
CA TRP A 93 -14.18 12.03 4.64
C TRP A 93 -13.28 13.05 3.95
N ASP A 94 -12.59 13.90 4.70
CA ASP A 94 -11.54 14.73 4.12
C ASP A 94 -10.36 13.83 3.74
N TRP A 95 -9.98 13.82 2.46
CA TRP A 95 -8.92 12.93 2.01
C TRP A 95 -7.54 13.39 2.50
N LYS A 96 -7.31 14.70 2.61
CA LYS A 96 -6.07 15.29 3.12
C LYS A 96 -6.22 15.62 4.61
N GLN A 97 -5.45 14.94 5.45
CA GLN A 97 -5.38 15.17 6.89
C GLN A 97 -3.90 15.12 7.30
N GLU A 98 -3.41 16.17 7.96
CA GLU A 98 -2.00 16.25 8.36
C GLU A 98 -1.66 15.18 9.39
N GLU A 99 -2.58 14.93 10.32
CA GLU A 99 -2.43 13.94 11.39
C GLU A 99 -2.23 12.53 10.81
N VAL A 100 -2.94 12.20 9.74
CA VAL A 100 -2.79 10.92 9.02
C VAL A 100 -1.44 10.86 8.31
N GLU A 101 -0.94 11.95 7.72
CA GLU A 101 0.41 12.00 7.13
C GLU A 101 1.48 11.77 8.21
N LYS A 102 1.36 12.41 9.38
CA LYS A 102 2.30 12.24 10.49
C LYS A 102 2.26 10.83 11.07
N GLU A 103 1.07 10.23 11.20
CA GLU A 103 0.91 8.84 11.63
C GLU A 103 1.62 7.87 10.68
N PHE A 104 1.45 8.03 9.36
CA PHE A 104 2.16 7.24 8.35
C PHE A 104 3.69 7.34 8.49
N ILE A 105 4.20 8.58 8.59
CA ILE A 105 5.63 8.84 8.73
C ILE A 105 6.20 8.12 9.95
N HIS A 106 5.54 8.27 11.11
CA HIS A 106 6.04 7.67 12.34
C HIS A 106 5.93 6.14 12.37
N LEU A 107 4.87 5.54 11.79
CA LEU A 107 4.81 4.08 11.68
C LEU A 107 5.88 3.52 10.75
N ARG A 108 6.20 4.21 9.64
CA ARG A 108 7.30 3.84 8.75
C ARG A 108 8.66 3.93 9.44
N LEU A 109 8.93 5.02 10.15
CA LEU A 109 10.16 5.16 10.94
C LEU A 109 10.24 4.10 12.04
N ALA A 110 9.13 3.79 12.72
CA ALA A 110 9.08 2.72 13.71
C ALA A 110 9.46 1.36 13.10
N MET A 111 8.93 1.03 11.92
CA MET A 111 9.29 -0.21 11.21
C MET A 111 10.75 -0.22 10.75
N GLN A 112 11.26 0.90 10.25
CA GLN A 112 12.64 1.01 9.77
C GLN A 112 13.63 0.79 10.92
N GLU A 113 13.44 1.49 12.04
CA GLU A 113 14.26 1.32 13.23
C GLU A 113 14.13 -0.10 13.81
N ALA A 114 12.92 -0.68 13.73
CA ALA A 114 12.68 -2.05 14.18
C ALA A 114 13.44 -3.13 13.39
N ASN A 115 13.81 -2.87 12.14
CA ASN A 115 14.64 -3.81 11.37
C ASN A 115 16.08 -3.89 11.91
N SER A 116 16.51 -2.89 12.69
CA SER A 116 17.85 -2.79 13.27
C SER A 116 17.86 -3.09 14.77
N ALA A 117 16.74 -3.56 15.34
CA ALA A 117 16.58 -3.82 16.76
C ALA A 117 15.78 -5.09 17.04
N ASP A 118 16.11 -5.81 18.11
CA ASP A 118 15.29 -6.92 18.59
C ASP A 118 14.16 -6.41 19.51
N LEU A 119 13.10 -5.87 18.90
CA LEU A 119 11.90 -5.46 19.63
C LEU A 119 11.07 -6.67 20.05
N PRO A 120 10.41 -6.65 21.22
CA PRO A 120 9.45 -7.69 21.60
C PRO A 120 8.43 -7.97 20.49
N ALA A 121 8.10 -9.24 20.27
CA ALA A 121 7.17 -9.68 19.22
C ALA A 121 5.85 -8.90 19.24
N VAL A 122 5.29 -8.68 20.44
CA VAL A 122 4.08 -7.87 20.65
C VAL A 122 4.18 -6.47 20.06
N ARG A 123 5.33 -5.78 20.22
CA ARG A 123 5.53 -4.42 19.70
C ARG A 123 5.62 -4.43 18.18
N ARG A 124 6.31 -5.42 17.60
CA ARG A 124 6.37 -5.60 16.14
C ARG A 124 4.97 -5.85 15.57
N CYS A 125 4.18 -6.73 16.20
CA CYS A 125 2.79 -6.97 15.81
C CYS A 125 1.93 -5.70 15.90
N GLN A 126 2.06 -4.90 16.96
CA GLN A 126 1.34 -3.64 17.11
C GLN A 126 1.70 -2.62 16.02
N ILE A 127 2.98 -2.43 15.71
CA ILE A 127 3.43 -1.52 14.65
C ILE A 127 2.83 -1.94 13.30
N GLN A 128 2.94 -3.23 12.93
CA GLN A 128 2.41 -3.77 11.68
C GLN A 128 0.87 -3.65 11.62
N THR A 129 0.19 -3.93 12.73
CA THR A 129 -1.28 -3.84 12.83
C THR A 129 -1.76 -2.40 12.69
N ASN A 130 -1.13 -1.45 13.37
CA ASN A 130 -1.52 -0.04 13.29
C ASN A 130 -1.26 0.53 11.89
N PHE A 131 -0.16 0.13 11.25
CA PHE A 131 0.10 0.52 9.86
C PHE A 131 -0.93 -0.05 8.89
N ALA A 132 -1.30 -1.33 9.03
CA ALA A 132 -2.37 -1.94 8.26
C ALA A 132 -3.73 -1.25 8.48
N ASN A 133 -4.06 -0.90 9.73
CA ASN A 133 -5.28 -0.19 10.08
C ASN A 133 -5.32 1.19 9.41
N LEU A 134 -4.20 1.92 9.42
CA LEU A 134 -4.07 3.22 8.78
C LEU A 134 -4.20 3.13 7.26
N LEU A 135 -3.54 2.13 6.63
CA LEU A 135 -3.69 1.84 5.21
C LEU A 135 -5.15 1.57 4.84
N SER A 136 -5.82 0.68 5.58
CA SER A 136 -7.24 0.37 5.38
C SER A 136 -8.12 1.62 5.54
N PHE A 137 -7.91 2.41 6.60
CA PHE A 137 -8.64 3.65 6.84
C PHE A 137 -8.57 4.61 5.65
N VAL A 138 -7.40 4.74 5.01
CA VAL A 138 -7.23 5.64 3.87
C VAL A 138 -7.63 5.04 2.51
N GLY A 139 -8.12 3.80 2.46
CA GLY A 139 -8.54 3.15 1.21
C GLY A 139 -7.50 2.26 0.57
N ARG A 140 -6.36 2.04 1.23
CA ARG A 140 -5.28 1.16 0.76
C ARG A 140 -5.42 -0.26 1.31
N PHE A 141 -6.57 -0.87 1.06
CA PHE A 141 -6.94 -2.18 1.61
C PHE A 141 -6.16 -3.37 1.02
N VAL A 142 -5.60 -3.26 -0.19
CA VAL A 142 -4.74 -4.31 -0.77
C VAL A 142 -3.45 -4.42 0.03
N GLU A 143 -2.76 -3.31 0.27
CA GLU A 143 -1.53 -3.29 1.06
C GLU A 143 -1.81 -3.60 2.54
N ALA A 144 -2.94 -3.14 3.11
CA ALA A 144 -3.28 -3.39 4.50
C ALA A 144 -3.25 -4.89 4.86
N ILE A 145 -3.73 -5.75 3.97
CA ILE A 145 -3.73 -7.21 4.16
C ILE A 145 -2.32 -7.76 4.32
N GLU A 146 -1.36 -7.27 3.53
CA GLU A 146 0.04 -7.69 3.64
C GLU A 146 0.60 -7.39 5.05
N TYR A 147 0.29 -6.22 5.61
CA TYR A 147 0.78 -5.82 6.92
C TYR A 147 0.09 -6.54 8.09
N TRP A 148 -1.22 -6.83 8.02
CA TRP A 148 -1.85 -7.72 8.99
C TRP A 148 -1.27 -9.14 8.91
N ASN A 149 -1.01 -9.65 7.71
CA ASN A 149 -0.37 -10.96 7.54
C ASN A 149 1.06 -10.99 8.11
N ARG A 150 1.83 -9.91 7.96
CA ARG A 150 3.15 -9.78 8.61
C ARG A 150 3.05 -9.86 10.14
N ALA A 151 2.06 -9.21 10.75
CA ALA A 151 1.82 -9.33 12.19
C ALA A 151 1.48 -10.78 12.58
N LEU A 152 0.59 -11.43 11.84
CA LEU A 152 0.16 -12.81 12.11
C LEU A 152 1.24 -13.86 11.81
N ASN A 153 2.21 -13.55 10.95
CA ASN A 153 3.40 -14.38 10.75
C ASN A 153 4.38 -14.29 11.93
N ILE A 154 4.39 -13.19 12.67
CA ILE A 154 5.19 -13.03 13.90
C ILE A 154 4.49 -13.74 15.06
N ASP A 155 3.18 -13.54 15.21
CA ASP A 155 2.35 -14.18 16.22
C ASP A 155 0.94 -14.46 15.66
N ALA A 156 0.69 -15.73 15.36
CA ALA A 156 -0.58 -16.18 14.79
C ALA A 156 -1.77 -16.04 15.76
N ALA A 157 -1.51 -15.91 17.06
CA ALA A 157 -2.52 -15.70 18.10
C ALA A 157 -2.75 -14.21 18.42
N PHE A 158 -2.09 -13.28 17.70
CA PHE A 158 -2.27 -11.85 17.90
C PHE A 158 -3.66 -11.39 17.43
N SER A 159 -4.64 -11.51 18.33
CA SER A 159 -6.08 -11.36 18.08
C SER A 159 -6.44 -10.01 17.45
N MET A 160 -5.77 -8.93 17.85
CA MET A 160 -6.02 -7.60 17.29
C MET A 160 -5.69 -7.50 15.79
N ALA A 161 -4.60 -8.13 15.31
CA ALA A 161 -4.32 -8.15 13.87
C ALA A 161 -5.38 -8.98 13.13
N MET A 162 -5.75 -10.13 13.68
CA MET A 162 -6.74 -11.03 13.10
C MET A 162 -8.12 -10.36 13.00
N ALA A 163 -8.59 -9.71 14.07
CA ALA A 163 -9.87 -9.00 14.09
C ALA A 163 -9.88 -7.83 13.11
N ASN A 164 -8.80 -7.03 13.07
CA ASN A 164 -8.70 -5.92 12.13
C ASN A 164 -8.61 -6.40 10.67
N ARG A 165 -7.90 -7.51 10.40
CA ARG A 165 -7.90 -8.14 9.07
C ARG A 165 -9.30 -8.56 8.67
N GLY A 166 -10.02 -9.25 9.57
CA GLY A 166 -11.41 -9.64 9.32
C GLY A 166 -12.32 -8.44 9.05
N TYR A 167 -12.19 -7.37 9.84
CA TYR A 167 -12.91 -6.12 9.63
C TYR A 167 -12.59 -5.49 8.27
N GLY A 168 -11.31 -5.40 7.90
CA GLY A 168 -10.86 -4.88 6.61
C GLY A 168 -11.35 -5.71 5.42
N LEU A 169 -11.28 -7.04 5.52
CA LEU A 169 -11.78 -7.97 4.51
C LEU A 169 -13.29 -7.84 4.29
N SER A 170 -14.07 -7.57 5.35
CA SER A 170 -15.51 -7.30 5.24
C SER A 170 -15.79 -6.09 4.36
N HIS A 171 -15.07 -4.98 4.59
CA HIS A 171 -15.20 -3.76 3.79
C HIS A 171 -14.68 -3.94 2.36
N TYR A 172 -13.55 -4.63 2.19
CA TYR A 172 -13.02 -4.92 0.86
C TYR A 172 -14.02 -5.78 0.06
N GLY A 173 -14.55 -6.86 0.63
CA GLY A 173 -15.55 -7.70 -0.01
C GLY A 173 -16.79 -6.92 -0.49
N ARG A 174 -17.23 -5.91 0.28
CA ARG A 174 -18.40 -5.07 -0.02
C ARG A 174 -18.18 -4.06 -1.16
N VAL A 175 -16.94 -3.76 -1.53
CA VAL A 175 -16.64 -2.90 -2.68
C VAL A 175 -16.36 -3.67 -3.96
N LEU A 176 -16.22 -5.01 -3.90
CA LEU A 176 -16.09 -5.85 -5.08
C LEU A 176 -17.39 -5.85 -5.91
N TYR A 177 -17.24 -5.87 -7.23
CA TYR A 177 -18.37 -5.98 -8.16
C TYR A 177 -18.77 -7.42 -8.48
N ASP A 178 -17.93 -8.41 -8.12
CA ASP A 178 -18.21 -9.84 -8.31
C ASP A 178 -18.82 -10.45 -7.04
N PRO A 179 -20.08 -10.93 -7.07
CA PRO A 179 -20.74 -11.50 -5.89
C PRO A 179 -20.08 -12.75 -5.34
N GLY A 180 -19.43 -13.56 -6.20
CA GLY A 180 -18.71 -14.75 -5.78
C GLY A 180 -17.49 -14.38 -4.94
N HIS A 181 -16.68 -13.43 -5.42
CA HIS A 181 -15.55 -12.91 -4.66
C HIS A 181 -16.00 -12.22 -3.37
N THR A 182 -17.05 -11.38 -3.42
CA THR A 182 -17.65 -10.79 -2.20
C THR A 182 -17.93 -11.87 -1.16
N ARG A 183 -18.58 -12.97 -1.56
CA ARG A 183 -18.89 -14.07 -0.64
C ARG A 183 -17.65 -14.70 -0.01
N VAL A 184 -16.61 -14.97 -0.80
CA VAL A 184 -15.35 -15.56 -0.27
C VAL A 184 -14.68 -14.62 0.72
N PHE A 185 -14.65 -13.31 0.43
CA PHE A 185 -14.13 -12.31 1.35
C PHE A 185 -14.92 -12.24 2.66
N LEU A 186 -16.25 -12.24 2.60
CA LEU A 186 -17.10 -12.21 3.79
C LEU A 186 -16.96 -13.49 4.63
N GLN A 187 -16.78 -14.65 4.01
CA GLN A 187 -16.47 -15.90 4.71
C GLN A 187 -15.13 -15.82 5.45
N GLN A 188 -14.07 -15.32 4.80
CA GLN A 188 -12.77 -15.18 5.47
C GLN A 188 -12.82 -14.13 6.58
N ALA A 189 -13.49 -13.01 6.34
CA ALA A 189 -13.74 -11.97 7.35
C ALA A 189 -14.44 -12.54 8.58
N TYR A 190 -15.49 -13.34 8.38
CA TYR A 190 -16.22 -14.02 9.44
C TYR A 190 -15.33 -14.93 10.27
N ARG A 191 -14.50 -15.77 9.62
CA ARG A 191 -13.59 -16.70 10.30
C ARG A 191 -12.55 -15.96 11.14
N ASP A 192 -11.95 -14.93 10.58
CA ASP A 192 -10.97 -14.09 11.28
C ASP A 192 -11.61 -13.42 12.50
N LEU A 193 -12.79 -12.81 12.36
CA LEU A 193 -13.49 -12.16 13.46
C LEU A 193 -13.91 -13.16 14.55
N ALA A 194 -14.49 -14.29 14.17
CA ALA A 194 -14.94 -15.32 15.11
C ALA A 194 -13.77 -15.91 15.90
N HIS A 195 -12.64 -16.19 15.23
CA HIS A 195 -11.46 -16.72 15.88
C HIS A 195 -10.78 -15.67 16.77
N ALA A 196 -10.64 -14.42 16.30
CA ALA A 196 -10.07 -13.36 17.11
C ALA A 196 -10.84 -13.11 18.41
N VAL A 197 -12.18 -13.08 18.35
CA VAL A 197 -13.03 -12.95 19.55
C VAL A 197 -12.79 -14.11 20.53
N SER A 198 -12.60 -15.33 20.04
CA SER A 198 -12.32 -16.49 20.90
C SER A 198 -10.95 -16.44 21.58
N LEU A 199 -9.97 -15.73 21.00
CA LEU A 199 -8.64 -15.52 21.58
C LEU A 199 -8.62 -14.38 22.61
N GLY A 200 -9.69 -13.58 22.69
CA GLY A 200 -9.77 -12.36 23.48
C GLY A 200 -9.25 -11.17 22.68
N VAL A 201 -10.12 -10.20 22.43
CA VAL A 201 -9.78 -8.89 21.86
C VAL A 201 -9.90 -7.83 22.94
N ASP A 202 -9.27 -6.68 22.73
CA ASP A 202 -9.37 -5.54 23.66
C ASP A 202 -10.84 -5.13 23.88
N ASP A 203 -11.22 -4.88 25.14
CA ASP A 203 -12.61 -4.58 25.55
C ASP A 203 -13.19 -3.37 24.82
N SER A 204 -12.36 -2.37 24.50
CA SER A 204 -12.80 -1.16 23.79
C SER A 204 -13.10 -1.44 22.30
N ALA A 205 -12.46 -2.45 21.72
CA ALA A 205 -12.58 -2.82 20.31
C ALA A 205 -13.59 -3.94 20.06
N ALA A 206 -13.83 -4.82 21.05
CA ALA A 206 -14.73 -5.97 20.94
C ALA A 206 -16.11 -5.63 20.34
N PRO A 207 -16.82 -4.56 20.78
CA PRO A 207 -18.14 -4.24 20.25
C PRO A 207 -18.16 -3.89 18.76
N VAL A 208 -17.05 -3.36 18.23
CA VAL A 208 -16.92 -3.03 16.80
C VAL A 208 -16.81 -4.30 15.96
N PHE A 209 -15.98 -5.25 16.42
CA PHE A 209 -15.76 -6.52 15.73
C PHE A 209 -16.99 -7.43 15.80
N GLU A 210 -17.66 -7.50 16.95
CA GLU A 210 -18.91 -8.23 17.11
C GLU A 210 -20.02 -7.68 16.22
N ARG A 211 -20.15 -6.35 16.12
CA ARG A 211 -21.10 -5.71 15.20
C ARG A 211 -20.78 -6.08 13.74
N CYS A 212 -19.52 -5.99 13.33
CA CYS A 212 -19.12 -6.35 11.97
C CYS A 212 -19.44 -7.82 11.67
N ARG A 213 -19.17 -8.72 12.62
CA ARG A 213 -19.53 -10.14 12.50
C ARG A 213 -21.03 -10.33 12.36
N ALA A 214 -21.84 -9.67 13.18
CA ALA A 214 -23.30 -9.74 13.12
C ALA A 214 -23.85 -9.22 11.78
N GLU A 215 -23.25 -8.16 11.21
CA GLU A 215 -23.61 -7.69 9.86
C GLU A 215 -23.31 -8.72 8.77
N ILE A 216 -22.24 -9.51 8.92
CA ILE A 216 -21.91 -10.60 7.99
C ILE A 216 -22.92 -11.75 8.13
N GLU A 217 -23.23 -12.15 9.37
CA GLU A 217 -24.24 -13.18 9.68
C GLU A 217 -25.64 -12.78 9.16
N ALA A 218 -25.97 -11.48 9.14
CA ALA A 218 -27.21 -10.98 8.55
C ALA A 218 -27.20 -10.98 7.01
N ALA A 219 -26.02 -10.88 6.39
CA ALA A 219 -25.87 -10.80 4.94
C ALA A 219 -25.75 -12.17 4.25
N LEU A 220 -25.27 -13.20 4.95
CA LEU A 220 -25.02 -14.53 4.42
C LEU A 220 -25.51 -15.62 5.40
N PRO A 221 -26.16 -16.70 4.93
CA PRO A 221 -26.57 -17.79 5.81
C PRO A 221 -25.37 -18.45 6.50
N ILE A 222 -25.57 -18.93 7.73
CA ILE A 222 -24.49 -19.48 8.56
C ILE A 222 -23.84 -20.72 7.93
N GLU A 223 -24.61 -21.52 7.20
CA GLU A 223 -24.12 -22.71 6.49
C GLU A 223 -23.07 -22.32 5.45
N TRP A 224 -23.29 -21.20 4.76
CA TRP A 224 -22.33 -20.67 3.80
C TRP A 224 -21.09 -20.10 4.47
N LEU A 225 -21.23 -19.46 5.63
CA LEU A 225 -20.09 -18.92 6.39
C LEU A 225 -19.17 -20.04 6.90
N GLN A 226 -19.75 -21.18 7.26
CA GLN A 226 -19.03 -22.35 7.76
C GLN A 226 -18.50 -23.26 6.64
N GLN A 227 -19.11 -23.26 5.46
CA GLN A 227 -18.66 -24.09 4.33
C GLN A 227 -17.28 -23.67 3.82
N ALA A 228 -16.39 -24.65 3.63
CA ALA A 228 -15.11 -24.42 2.96
C ALA A 228 -15.34 -24.04 1.48
N THR A 229 -14.75 -22.93 1.04
CA THR A 229 -14.67 -22.61 -0.39
C THR A 229 -13.53 -23.39 -1.00
N GLU A 230 -13.82 -24.12 -2.07
CA GLU A 230 -12.80 -24.82 -2.84
C GLU A 230 -11.93 -23.80 -3.59
N MET A 231 -10.69 -23.62 -3.14
CA MET A 231 -9.73 -22.67 -3.72
C MET A 231 -8.48 -23.35 -4.32
N GLU A 232 -8.28 -24.65 -4.04
CA GLU A 232 -7.05 -25.39 -4.34
C GLU A 232 -7.10 -26.26 -5.60
N ARG A 233 -8.29 -26.69 -6.05
CA ARG A 233 -8.40 -27.68 -7.14
C ARG A 233 -8.25 -27.10 -8.56
N PHE A 234 -7.75 -25.88 -8.68
CA PHE A 234 -7.59 -25.20 -9.97
C PHE A 234 -6.20 -25.47 -10.56
N SER A 235 -6.12 -25.62 -11.89
CA SER A 235 -4.86 -25.86 -12.59
C SER A 235 -3.97 -24.61 -12.60
N LEU A 236 -2.67 -24.80 -12.36
CA LEU A 236 -1.64 -23.78 -12.54
C LEU A 236 -1.00 -23.79 -13.93
N GLY A 237 -1.55 -24.56 -14.87
CA GLY A 237 -1.03 -24.67 -16.23
C GLY A 237 -0.60 -26.07 -16.60
N GLU A 238 -0.25 -26.23 -17.87
CA GLU A 238 0.08 -27.52 -18.47
C GLU A 238 1.57 -27.84 -18.32
N SER A 239 2.44 -26.84 -18.47
CA SER A 239 3.90 -27.01 -18.43
C SER A 239 4.50 -26.72 -17.06
N THR A 240 5.71 -27.23 -16.81
CA THR A 240 6.47 -26.95 -15.58
C THR A 240 6.82 -25.47 -15.47
N GLU A 241 7.16 -24.84 -16.59
CA GLU A 241 7.49 -23.42 -16.70
C GLU A 241 6.29 -22.55 -16.34
N GLU A 242 5.11 -22.87 -16.91
CA GLU A 242 3.87 -22.16 -16.62
C GLU A 242 3.48 -22.29 -15.14
N ARG A 243 3.53 -23.51 -14.59
CA ARG A 243 3.22 -23.77 -13.18
C ARG A 243 4.15 -23.01 -12.24
N SER A 244 5.45 -22.95 -12.57
CA SER A 244 6.45 -22.21 -11.78
C SER A 244 6.17 -20.71 -11.82
N TYR A 245 5.86 -20.16 -12.99
CA TYR A 245 5.48 -18.76 -13.16
C TYR A 245 4.20 -18.41 -12.38
N ARG A 246 3.14 -19.21 -12.51
CA ARG A 246 1.88 -18.95 -11.82
C ARG A 246 2.02 -19.10 -10.30
N ARG A 247 2.80 -20.08 -9.82
CA ARG A 247 3.11 -20.23 -8.39
C ARG A 247 3.84 -19.00 -7.85
N PHE A 248 4.90 -18.56 -8.54
CA PHE A 248 5.61 -17.33 -8.19
C PHE A 248 4.66 -16.12 -8.12
N CYS A 249 3.79 -15.96 -9.11
CA CYS A 249 2.84 -14.85 -9.14
C CYS A 249 1.84 -14.90 -7.99
N LEU A 250 1.38 -16.09 -7.58
CA LEU A 250 0.52 -16.27 -6.42
C LEU A 250 1.23 -15.88 -5.13
N ASP A 251 2.45 -16.38 -4.93
CA ASP A 251 3.24 -16.17 -3.71
C ASP A 251 3.66 -14.69 -3.56
N ALA A 252 4.01 -14.05 -4.68
CA ALA A 252 4.33 -12.63 -4.74
C ALA A 252 3.10 -11.70 -4.78
N GLN A 253 1.88 -12.27 -4.81
CA GLN A 253 0.60 -11.55 -4.90
C GLN A 253 0.50 -10.61 -6.11
N LEU A 254 0.82 -11.12 -7.31
CA LEU A 254 0.93 -10.36 -8.56
C LEU A 254 -0.21 -10.64 -9.56
N PHE A 255 -1.20 -11.47 -9.25
CA PHE A 255 -2.39 -11.59 -10.10
C PHE A 255 -3.38 -10.46 -9.86
N LEU A 256 -3.92 -9.86 -10.91
CA LEU A 256 -5.08 -8.94 -10.86
C LEU A 256 -6.36 -9.76 -10.59
N ASN A 257 -6.40 -10.34 -9.40
CA ASN A 257 -7.50 -11.10 -8.83
C ASN A 257 -7.52 -10.84 -7.31
N PRO A 258 -8.60 -10.28 -6.75
CA PRO A 258 -8.73 -10.04 -5.31
C PRO A 258 -8.56 -11.31 -4.47
N LEU A 259 -8.88 -12.50 -5.01
CA LEU A 259 -8.69 -13.74 -4.27
C LEU A 259 -7.21 -14.03 -3.96
N ASN A 260 -6.27 -13.45 -4.72
CA ASN A 260 -4.83 -13.56 -4.42
C ASN A 260 -4.46 -12.77 -3.15
N ASP A 261 -5.27 -11.80 -2.72
CA ASP A 261 -5.06 -11.08 -1.46
C ASP A 261 -5.43 -11.94 -0.23
N LEU A 262 -6.24 -12.99 -0.42
CA LEU A 262 -6.56 -13.95 0.65
C LEU A 262 -5.48 -15.03 0.83
N GLY A 263 -4.61 -15.22 -0.15
CA GLY A 263 -3.52 -16.20 -0.12
C GLY A 263 -3.09 -16.67 -1.50
N ALA A 264 -2.07 -17.53 -1.53
CA ALA A 264 -1.50 -18.11 -2.75
C ALA A 264 -2.31 -19.31 -3.29
N PHE A 265 -3.62 -19.12 -3.40
CA PHE A 265 -4.55 -20.16 -3.81
C PHE A 265 -4.66 -20.27 -5.35
N PRO A 266 -4.61 -21.48 -5.93
CA PRO A 266 -4.75 -21.70 -7.38
C PRO A 266 -5.97 -21.06 -8.06
N ILE A 267 -7.11 -20.91 -7.37
CA ILE A 267 -8.28 -20.18 -7.90
C ILE A 267 -7.95 -18.74 -8.31
N ALA A 268 -6.92 -18.14 -7.72
CA ALA A 268 -6.52 -16.77 -7.99
C ALA A 268 -5.55 -16.63 -9.18
N ALA A 269 -5.12 -17.73 -9.79
CA ALA A 269 -4.03 -17.78 -10.78
C ALA A 269 -4.42 -17.29 -12.20
N HIS A 270 -5.18 -16.20 -12.28
CA HIS A 270 -5.60 -15.54 -13.52
C HIS A 270 -5.98 -14.07 -13.29
N ASP A 271 -5.84 -13.22 -14.32
CA ASP A 271 -6.10 -11.77 -14.24
C ASP A 271 -7.54 -11.41 -14.64
N CYS A 272 -8.52 -11.68 -13.76
CA CYS A 272 -9.94 -11.48 -14.05
C CYS A 272 -10.44 -10.04 -13.81
N PHE A 273 -9.64 -9.17 -13.19
CA PHE A 273 -10.08 -7.80 -12.91
C PHE A 273 -10.31 -6.99 -14.18
N THR A 274 -11.36 -6.17 -14.23
CA THR A 274 -11.68 -5.30 -15.37
C THR A 274 -12.39 -4.04 -14.88
N THR A 275 -12.64 -3.05 -15.72
CA THR A 275 -13.57 -1.97 -15.35
C THR A 275 -15.00 -2.51 -15.24
N PRO A 276 -15.79 -2.02 -14.29
CA PRO A 276 -17.22 -2.31 -14.22
C PRO A 276 -17.96 -1.71 -15.42
N SER A 277 -19.27 -1.95 -15.52
CA SER A 277 -20.10 -1.23 -16.50
C SER A 277 -20.07 0.29 -16.24
N ILE A 278 -19.70 1.06 -17.25
CA ILE A 278 -19.63 2.53 -17.23
C ILE A 278 -20.76 3.09 -18.09
N VAL A 279 -21.46 4.11 -17.60
CA VAL A 279 -22.46 4.86 -18.38
C VAL A 279 -21.77 6.00 -19.13
N VAL A 280 -21.96 6.03 -20.45
CA VAL A 280 -21.41 7.06 -21.35
C VAL A 280 -22.51 7.71 -22.17
N ASP A 281 -22.22 8.86 -22.75
CA ASP A 281 -23.13 9.55 -23.67
C ASP A 281 -23.24 8.78 -25.01
N VAL A 282 -24.36 8.96 -25.73
CA VAL A 282 -24.58 8.28 -27.02
C VAL A 282 -23.53 8.75 -28.03
N GLY A 283 -22.88 7.78 -28.70
CA GLY A 283 -21.79 8.05 -29.65
C GLY A 283 -20.39 7.88 -29.04
N GLU A 284 -20.29 7.74 -27.71
CA GLU A 284 -19.03 7.39 -27.05
C GLU A 284 -18.78 5.87 -27.12
N GLY A 285 -17.60 5.48 -27.62
CA GLY A 285 -17.18 4.07 -27.67
C GLY A 285 -16.73 3.51 -26.31
N PRO A 286 -16.40 2.21 -26.22
CA PRO A 286 -15.98 1.57 -24.98
C PRO A 286 -14.50 1.86 -24.62
N TYR A 287 -14.02 3.08 -24.87
CA TYR A 287 -12.60 3.43 -24.76
C TYR A 287 -12.04 3.28 -23.35
N TYR A 288 -12.86 3.39 -22.29
CA TYR A 288 -12.44 3.07 -20.92
C TYR A 288 -12.07 1.59 -20.74
N HIS A 289 -12.88 0.69 -21.31
CA HIS A 289 -12.59 -0.75 -21.26
C HIS A 289 -11.37 -1.07 -22.11
N GLY A 290 -11.26 -0.44 -23.30
CA GLY A 290 -10.09 -0.57 -24.17
C GLY A 290 -8.80 -0.10 -23.50
N PHE A 291 -8.81 1.06 -22.84
CA PHE A 291 -7.64 1.58 -22.16
C PHE A 291 -7.29 0.73 -20.92
N PHE A 292 -8.28 0.24 -20.16
CA PHE A 292 -8.01 -0.68 -19.07
C PHE A 292 -7.45 -2.04 -19.54
N ASN A 293 -7.88 -2.53 -20.71
CA ASN A 293 -7.28 -3.72 -21.32
C ASN A 293 -5.79 -3.51 -21.62
N GLN A 294 -5.41 -2.34 -22.14
CA GLN A 294 -4.01 -1.99 -22.35
C GLN A 294 -3.24 -1.94 -21.02
N LEU A 295 -3.75 -1.22 -20.01
CA LEU A 295 -3.11 -1.13 -18.68
C LEU A 295 -2.86 -2.52 -18.08
N LYS A 296 -3.87 -3.40 -18.18
CA LYS A 296 -3.78 -4.78 -17.71
C LYS A 296 -2.73 -5.57 -18.47
N GLN A 297 -2.72 -5.49 -19.80
CA GLN A 297 -1.77 -6.24 -20.62
C GLN A 297 -0.33 -5.78 -20.38
N GLU A 298 -0.11 -4.47 -20.22
CA GLU A 298 1.19 -3.92 -19.85
C GLU A 298 1.66 -4.41 -18.48
N PHE A 299 0.78 -4.41 -17.47
CA PHE A 299 1.09 -4.96 -16.15
C PHE A 299 1.45 -6.45 -16.21
N VAL A 300 0.64 -7.26 -16.90
CA VAL A 300 0.89 -8.70 -17.06
C VAL A 300 2.23 -8.95 -17.77
N SER A 301 2.56 -8.13 -18.77
CA SER A 301 3.84 -8.20 -19.48
C SER A 301 5.01 -7.83 -18.57
N ALA A 302 4.90 -6.74 -17.79
CA ALA A 302 5.91 -6.34 -16.82
C ALA A 302 6.16 -7.41 -15.75
N ARG A 303 5.09 -8.01 -15.23
CA ARG A 303 5.15 -9.14 -14.29
C ARG A 303 5.92 -10.33 -14.87
N TYR A 304 5.65 -10.70 -16.12
CA TYR A 304 6.37 -11.79 -16.79
C TYR A 304 7.85 -11.45 -17.01
N LEU A 305 8.17 -10.25 -17.51
CA LEU A 305 9.54 -9.80 -17.71
C LEU A 305 10.34 -9.79 -16.40
N TYR A 306 9.72 -9.39 -15.29
CA TYR A 306 10.33 -9.46 -13.97
C TYR A 306 10.66 -10.90 -13.59
N TYR A 307 9.67 -11.80 -13.60
CA TYR A 307 9.87 -13.22 -13.29
C TYR A 307 10.98 -13.83 -14.14
N ASP A 308 10.87 -13.71 -15.46
CA ASP A 308 11.80 -14.30 -16.40
C ASP A 308 13.23 -13.73 -16.22
N GLY A 309 13.35 -12.43 -15.93
CA GLY A 309 14.61 -11.77 -15.66
C GLY A 309 15.28 -12.20 -14.36
N ILE A 310 14.53 -12.46 -13.28
CA ILE A 310 15.10 -12.89 -12.00
C ILE A 310 15.38 -14.40 -11.94
N THR A 311 14.65 -15.21 -12.72
CA THR A 311 14.83 -16.68 -12.75
C THR A 311 15.79 -17.15 -13.84
N ALA A 312 16.34 -16.24 -14.66
CA ALA A 312 17.27 -16.60 -15.72
C ALA A 312 18.54 -17.26 -15.16
N ALA A 313 18.77 -18.53 -15.53
CA ALA A 313 19.91 -19.32 -15.06
C ALA A 313 21.16 -19.22 -15.96
N ALA A 314 21.02 -18.73 -17.19
CA ALA A 314 22.09 -18.61 -18.16
C ALA A 314 21.86 -17.42 -19.11
N PRO A 315 22.91 -16.89 -19.76
CA PRO A 315 22.76 -15.89 -20.80
C PRO A 315 21.85 -16.37 -21.94
N HIS A 316 21.02 -15.47 -22.45
CA HIS A 316 20.13 -15.75 -23.56
C HIS A 316 20.91 -15.80 -24.88
N PHE A 317 20.39 -16.46 -25.92
CA PHE A 317 21.07 -16.47 -27.23
C PHE A 317 21.24 -15.06 -27.84
N ALA A 318 20.40 -14.10 -27.42
CA ALA A 318 20.50 -12.69 -27.82
C ALA A 318 21.72 -11.98 -27.22
N ASP A 319 22.30 -12.53 -26.14
CA ASP A 319 23.51 -12.00 -25.52
C ASP A 319 24.78 -12.48 -26.26
N LYS A 320 24.65 -13.50 -27.15
CA LYS A 320 25.79 -14.06 -27.87
C LYS A 320 26.34 -13.07 -28.90
N GLY A 321 27.64 -12.80 -28.81
CA GLY A 321 28.33 -11.90 -29.75
C GLY A 321 28.10 -10.42 -29.49
N VAL A 322 27.45 -10.06 -28.36
CA VAL A 322 27.39 -8.67 -27.91
C VAL A 322 28.73 -8.32 -27.28
N LEU A 323 29.55 -7.53 -28.00
CA LEU A 323 30.82 -7.05 -27.49
C LEU A 323 30.59 -5.99 -26.40
N LEU A 324 30.96 -6.33 -25.17
CA LEU A 324 30.95 -5.44 -24.02
C LEU A 324 32.36 -5.38 -23.43
N TYR A 325 32.79 -4.19 -23.02
CA TYR A 325 34.08 -4.03 -22.33
C TYR A 325 33.89 -4.28 -20.84
N ASP A 326 34.82 -5.01 -20.24
CA ASP A 326 34.92 -5.15 -18.80
C ASP A 326 35.37 -3.81 -18.20
N THR A 327 34.45 -3.12 -17.51
CA THR A 327 34.72 -1.86 -16.82
C THR A 327 35.34 -2.05 -15.43
N MET A 328 35.70 -3.29 -15.06
CA MET A 328 36.40 -3.68 -13.82
C MET A 328 35.64 -3.31 -12.53
N ASP A 329 34.33 -3.14 -12.63
CA ASP A 329 33.39 -2.84 -11.55
C ASP A 329 32.27 -3.89 -11.43
N TYR A 330 32.45 -5.06 -12.04
CA TYR A 330 31.53 -6.21 -11.98
C TYR A 330 30.06 -5.89 -12.38
N PRO A 331 29.81 -5.19 -13.51
CA PRO A 331 28.46 -4.90 -13.95
C PRO A 331 27.80 -6.15 -14.54
N SER A 332 26.51 -6.30 -14.32
CA SER A 332 25.70 -7.34 -14.92
C SER A 332 25.04 -6.81 -16.19
N TYR A 333 25.47 -7.31 -17.36
CA TYR A 333 24.83 -7.03 -18.64
C TYR A 333 24.30 -8.33 -19.25
N SER A 334 22.99 -8.41 -19.47
CA SER A 334 22.33 -9.51 -20.17
C SER A 334 20.89 -9.12 -20.47
N LEU A 335 20.24 -9.86 -21.37
CA LEU A 335 18.80 -9.75 -21.59
C LEU A 335 18.00 -9.92 -20.28
N ALA A 336 18.45 -10.78 -19.37
CA ALA A 336 17.79 -10.97 -18.07
C ALA A 336 17.77 -9.67 -17.25
N VAL A 337 18.89 -8.94 -17.19
CA VAL A 337 18.99 -7.63 -16.52
C VAL A 337 18.09 -6.59 -17.20
N GLU A 338 18.11 -6.53 -18.53
CA GLU A 338 17.27 -5.57 -19.26
C GLU A 338 15.78 -5.88 -19.15
N LYS A 339 15.38 -7.15 -18.99
CA LYS A 339 13.99 -7.53 -18.68
C LYS A 339 13.55 -7.01 -17.30
N GLN A 340 14.42 -7.09 -16.28
CA GLN A 340 14.12 -6.51 -14.97
C GLN A 340 13.96 -4.99 -15.05
N LYS A 341 14.88 -4.30 -15.75
CA LYS A 341 14.79 -2.85 -15.98
C LYS A 341 13.52 -2.46 -16.73
N ALA A 342 13.15 -3.21 -17.76
CA ALA A 342 11.92 -3.01 -18.50
C ALA A 342 10.68 -3.20 -17.61
N ALA A 343 10.67 -4.23 -16.76
CA ALA A 343 9.58 -4.45 -15.82
C ALA A 343 9.39 -3.27 -14.85
N PHE A 344 10.49 -2.72 -14.31
CA PHE A 344 10.45 -1.52 -13.46
C PHE A 344 9.84 -0.33 -14.21
N ARG A 345 10.35 -0.03 -15.42
CA ARG A 345 9.87 1.10 -16.25
C ARG A 345 8.39 0.99 -16.58
N ILE A 346 7.95 -0.19 -17.03
CA ILE A 346 6.53 -0.43 -17.35
C ILE A 346 5.68 -0.27 -16.08
N GLY A 347 6.07 -0.92 -14.98
CA GLY A 347 5.37 -0.82 -13.69
C GLY A 347 5.21 0.62 -13.21
N TYR A 348 6.27 1.43 -13.28
CA TYR A 348 6.22 2.84 -12.89
C TYR A 348 5.34 3.67 -13.84
N SER A 349 5.42 3.42 -15.16
CA SER A 349 4.64 4.15 -16.16
C SER A 349 3.12 3.97 -16.00
N LEU A 350 2.67 2.89 -15.36
CA LEU A 350 1.25 2.64 -15.12
C LEU A 350 0.62 3.70 -14.21
N PHE A 351 1.38 4.33 -13.31
CA PHE A 351 0.84 5.38 -12.42
C PHE A 351 0.31 6.58 -13.21
N ASP A 352 1.10 7.11 -14.15
CA ASP A 352 0.67 8.26 -14.97
C ASP A 352 -0.43 7.86 -15.97
N LYS A 353 -0.46 6.61 -16.44
CA LYS A 353 -1.56 6.14 -17.28
C LYS A 353 -2.87 5.98 -16.50
N VAL A 354 -2.82 5.54 -15.24
CA VAL A 354 -3.97 5.58 -14.29
C VAL A 354 -4.42 7.03 -14.09
N ALA A 355 -3.48 7.96 -13.95
CA ALA A 355 -3.76 9.38 -13.82
C ALA A 355 -4.48 9.95 -15.05
N TYR A 356 -4.00 9.59 -16.25
CA TYR A 356 -4.59 9.96 -17.53
C TYR A 356 -6.02 9.41 -17.67
N PHE A 357 -6.22 8.14 -17.32
CA PHE A 357 -7.55 7.52 -17.27
C PHE A 357 -8.50 8.34 -16.39
N LEU A 358 -8.08 8.65 -15.16
CA LEU A 358 -8.91 9.38 -14.19
C LEU A 358 -9.20 10.81 -14.63
N ASN A 359 -8.22 11.51 -15.23
CA ASN A 359 -8.42 12.85 -15.77
C ASN A 359 -9.56 12.90 -16.78
N HIS A 360 -9.61 11.93 -17.69
CA HIS A 360 -10.69 11.80 -18.66
C HIS A 360 -12.00 11.36 -17.99
N TYR A 361 -11.98 10.27 -17.20
CA TYR A 361 -13.17 9.68 -16.59
C TYR A 361 -13.91 10.61 -15.61
N LEU A 362 -13.17 11.35 -14.79
CA LEU A 362 -13.72 12.30 -13.82
C LEU A 362 -13.88 13.71 -14.40
N ARG A 363 -13.53 13.92 -15.69
CA ARG A 363 -13.58 15.21 -16.38
C ARG A 363 -12.82 16.31 -15.61
N LEU A 364 -11.60 16.01 -15.15
CA LEU A 364 -10.80 16.91 -14.30
C LEU A 364 -10.19 18.11 -15.03
N GLY A 365 -10.21 18.08 -16.38
CA GLY A 365 -9.85 19.21 -17.24
C GLY A 365 -8.35 19.53 -17.27
N ILE A 366 -7.48 18.59 -16.89
CA ILE A 366 -6.02 18.79 -16.94
C ILE A 366 -5.55 18.57 -18.39
N PRO A 367 -4.72 19.46 -18.97
CA PRO A 367 -4.14 19.26 -20.29
C PRO A 367 -3.35 17.94 -20.36
N GLU A 368 -3.47 17.22 -21.48
CA GLU A 368 -2.92 15.86 -21.64
C GLU A 368 -1.45 15.72 -21.26
N ARG A 369 -0.61 16.70 -21.64
CA ARG A 369 0.84 16.69 -21.38
C ARG A 369 1.23 17.03 -19.94
N SER A 370 0.27 17.45 -19.13
CA SER A 370 0.49 17.87 -17.75
C SER A 370 0.00 16.84 -16.74
N VAL A 371 -0.68 15.78 -17.18
CA VAL A 371 -1.27 14.80 -16.25
C VAL A 371 -0.17 13.98 -15.59
N THR A 372 -0.05 14.08 -14.27
CA THR A 372 0.86 13.24 -13.47
C THR A 372 0.11 12.65 -12.29
N PHE A 373 0.42 11.40 -11.93
CA PHE A 373 -0.27 10.67 -10.87
C PHE A 373 -0.31 11.42 -9.55
N ARG A 374 0.72 12.21 -9.24
CA ARG A 374 0.81 12.93 -7.99
C ARG A 374 -0.01 14.21 -7.94
N THR A 375 -0.18 14.87 -9.08
CA THR A 375 -0.76 16.22 -9.12
C THR A 375 -2.22 16.26 -9.57
N ILE A 376 -2.79 15.16 -10.11
CA ILE A 376 -4.17 15.15 -10.63
C ILE A 376 -5.22 15.56 -9.60
N TRP A 377 -4.92 15.36 -8.31
CA TRP A 377 -5.86 15.49 -7.21
C TRP A 377 -6.09 16.95 -6.79
N TYR A 378 -5.20 17.86 -7.16
CA TYR A 378 -5.15 19.22 -6.62
C TYR A 378 -5.68 20.27 -7.59
N GLU A 379 -6.24 21.34 -7.05
CA GLU A 379 -6.67 22.49 -7.84
C GLU A 379 -5.48 23.15 -8.53
N LYS A 380 -5.61 23.34 -9.86
CA LYS A 380 -4.51 23.81 -10.72
C LYS A 380 -3.20 23.03 -10.53
N GLN A 381 -3.29 21.74 -10.16
CA GLN A 381 -2.14 20.85 -9.91
C GLN A 381 -1.20 21.34 -8.79
N ASP A 382 -1.72 22.13 -7.85
CA ASP A 382 -0.95 22.74 -6.78
C ASP A 382 -1.46 22.30 -5.39
N ARG A 383 -0.62 21.58 -4.64
CA ARG A 383 -0.96 21.06 -3.30
C ARG A 383 -1.38 22.16 -2.32
N ALA A 384 -0.86 23.38 -2.46
CA ALA A 384 -1.20 24.52 -1.62
C ALA A 384 -2.62 25.04 -1.89
N LYS A 385 -3.17 24.79 -3.08
CA LYS A 385 -4.55 25.18 -3.45
C LYS A 385 -5.61 24.18 -3.01
N GLY A 386 -5.22 23.07 -2.40
CA GLY A 386 -6.13 22.06 -1.89
C GLY A 386 -6.64 21.09 -2.96
N LEU A 387 -7.46 20.14 -2.53
CA LEU A 387 -8.04 19.12 -3.40
C LEU A 387 -9.06 19.73 -4.36
N LYS A 388 -9.16 19.14 -5.56
CA LYS A 388 -10.20 19.48 -6.53
C LYS A 388 -11.58 19.40 -5.90
N SER A 389 -12.41 20.40 -6.15
CA SER A 389 -13.78 20.48 -5.60
C SER A 389 -14.63 19.24 -5.86
N GLN A 390 -14.45 18.57 -7.00
CA GLN A 390 -15.15 17.32 -7.35
C GLN A 390 -14.78 16.13 -6.44
N LEU A 391 -13.65 16.20 -5.74
CA LEU A 391 -13.15 15.15 -4.87
C LEU A 391 -13.43 15.42 -3.38
N GLN A 392 -13.72 16.67 -3.02
CA GLN A 392 -13.95 17.07 -1.64
C GLN A 392 -15.21 16.38 -1.08
N GLY A 393 -15.07 15.72 0.07
CA GLY A 393 -16.16 14.98 0.73
C GLY A 393 -16.58 13.69 0.02
N SER A 394 -15.88 13.26 -1.04
CA SER A 394 -16.20 12.02 -1.73
C SER A 394 -15.98 10.80 -0.82
N GLN A 395 -17.01 9.95 -0.70
CA GLN A 395 -16.95 8.69 0.04
C GLN A 395 -16.44 7.52 -0.82
N ASN A 396 -15.78 7.82 -1.94
CA ASN A 396 -15.20 6.82 -2.82
C ASN A 396 -13.89 6.26 -2.23
N TRP A 397 -14.02 5.24 -1.36
CA TRP A 397 -12.92 4.65 -0.60
C TRP A 397 -11.74 4.16 -1.47
N PRO A 398 -11.95 3.44 -2.60
CA PRO A 398 -10.85 3.09 -3.49
C PRO A 398 -10.15 4.29 -4.15
N LEU A 399 -10.88 5.34 -4.57
CA LEU A 399 -10.24 6.56 -5.10
C LEU A 399 -9.44 7.30 -4.03
N ARG A 400 -9.93 7.32 -2.79
CA ARG A 400 -9.16 7.81 -1.64
C ARG A 400 -7.87 7.00 -1.47
N GLY A 401 -7.94 5.68 -1.66
CA GLY A 401 -6.77 4.79 -1.70
C GLY A 401 -5.73 5.20 -2.75
N LEU A 402 -6.17 5.50 -3.99
CA LEU A 402 -5.28 6.01 -5.05
C LEU A 402 -4.65 7.35 -4.70
N PHE A 403 -5.41 8.28 -4.11
CA PHE A 403 -4.87 9.56 -3.65
C PHE A 403 -3.76 9.36 -2.60
N TRP A 404 -3.93 8.43 -1.66
CA TRP A 404 -2.89 8.14 -0.68
C TRP A 404 -1.72 7.36 -1.27
N LEU A 405 -1.96 6.47 -2.23
CA LEU A 405 -0.90 5.80 -2.99
C LEU A 405 -0.05 6.81 -3.76
N SER A 406 -0.64 7.86 -4.33
CA SER A 406 0.11 8.90 -5.03
C SER A 406 1.03 9.71 -4.14
N LYS A 407 0.85 9.68 -2.81
CA LYS A 407 1.78 10.31 -1.86
C LYS A 407 3.01 9.46 -1.55
N ASP A 408 3.02 8.19 -1.92
CA ASP A 408 4.20 7.32 -1.86
C ASP A 408 5.10 7.47 -3.09
N VAL A 409 4.61 8.10 -4.15
CA VAL A 409 5.37 8.37 -5.38
C VAL A 409 6.04 9.74 -5.26
N PHE A 410 7.30 9.82 -5.67
CA PHE A 410 8.05 11.08 -5.74
C PHE A 410 8.02 11.68 -7.15
N GLU A 411 8.05 13.00 -7.20
CA GLU A 411 8.18 13.85 -8.39
C GLU A 411 9.00 15.07 -7.97
N ASN A 412 10.02 15.42 -8.76
CA ASN A 412 10.87 16.56 -8.49
C ASN A 412 10.28 17.88 -9.05
N ASN A 413 9.08 18.24 -8.61
CA ASN A 413 8.41 19.50 -8.96
C ASN A 413 8.24 20.40 -7.72
N PRO A 414 8.40 21.73 -7.84
CA PRO A 414 8.14 22.66 -6.74
C PRO A 414 6.75 22.43 -6.11
N GLY A 415 6.69 22.33 -4.77
CA GLY A 415 5.44 22.05 -4.05
C GLY A 415 5.06 20.57 -3.92
N THR A 416 5.86 19.67 -4.51
CA THR A 416 5.71 18.21 -4.39
C THR A 416 6.98 17.56 -3.85
N GLN A 417 7.85 18.19 -3.08
CA GLN A 417 9.10 17.51 -2.66
C GLN A 417 8.93 16.59 -1.43
N ASP A 418 7.73 16.53 -0.86
CA ASP A 418 7.39 15.72 0.31
C ASP A 418 6.75 14.39 -0.12
N SER A 419 7.44 13.27 0.10
CA SER A 419 6.83 11.94 0.06
C SER A 419 6.66 11.43 1.48
N ILE A 420 5.56 10.72 1.74
CA ILE A 420 5.37 10.03 3.02
C ILE A 420 6.19 8.73 3.08
N GLU A 421 6.71 8.26 1.94
CA GLU A 421 7.47 7.02 1.82
C GLU A 421 8.98 7.33 1.74
N PRO A 422 9.80 6.86 2.70
CA PRO A 422 11.23 7.16 2.77
C PRO A 422 12.01 6.91 1.47
N ASP A 423 11.74 5.79 0.79
CA ASP A 423 12.51 5.39 -0.40
C ASP A 423 11.98 5.97 -1.71
N ALA A 424 10.93 6.80 -1.67
CA ALA A 424 10.26 7.28 -2.88
C ALA A 424 11.19 8.08 -3.80
N ARG A 425 12.11 8.86 -3.21
CA ARG A 425 13.11 9.64 -3.97
C ARG A 425 14.05 8.72 -4.75
N GLU A 426 14.53 7.66 -4.11
CA GLU A 426 15.42 6.71 -4.75
C GLU A 426 14.72 5.95 -5.89
N LEU A 427 13.43 5.61 -5.73
CA LEU A 427 12.64 5.00 -6.81
C LEU A 427 12.48 5.94 -8.02
N ASP A 428 12.26 7.24 -7.80
CA ASP A 428 12.21 8.23 -8.89
C ASP A 428 13.60 8.46 -9.52
N GLU A 429 14.66 8.47 -8.72
CA GLU A 429 16.04 8.53 -9.22
C GLU A 429 16.35 7.33 -10.11
N ILE A 430 16.00 6.12 -9.70
CA ILE A 430 16.12 4.90 -10.51
C ILE A 430 15.33 5.06 -11.81
N ARG A 431 14.06 5.48 -11.74
CA ARG A 431 13.21 5.71 -12.91
C ARG A 431 13.86 6.70 -13.89
N ASN A 432 14.37 7.81 -13.38
CA ASN A 432 15.03 8.82 -14.19
C ASN A 432 16.29 8.26 -14.89
N HIS A 433 17.11 7.49 -14.17
CA HIS A 433 18.27 6.85 -14.77
C HIS A 433 17.91 5.80 -15.82
N LEU A 434 16.84 5.05 -15.62
CA LEU A 434 16.34 4.07 -16.59
C LEU A 434 15.76 4.69 -17.86
N GLU A 435 15.10 5.85 -17.75
CA GLU A 435 14.47 6.52 -18.90
C GLU A 435 15.43 7.41 -19.69
N HIS A 436 16.37 8.05 -19.00
CA HIS A 436 17.12 9.18 -19.57
C HIS A 436 18.63 9.16 -19.30
N LYS A 437 19.14 8.24 -18.47
CA LYS A 437 20.57 8.20 -18.13
C LYS A 437 21.11 6.76 -18.12
N TYR A 438 22.10 6.52 -17.25
CA TYR A 438 22.84 5.28 -17.18
C TYR A 438 22.67 4.64 -15.80
N LEU A 439 22.08 3.44 -15.77
CA LEU A 439 21.95 2.61 -14.57
C LEU A 439 22.76 1.32 -14.72
N LYS A 440 23.70 1.10 -13.80
CA LYS A 440 24.45 -0.15 -13.67
C LYS A 440 23.87 -1.00 -12.55
N LEU A 441 23.64 -2.27 -12.85
CA LEU A 441 23.31 -3.28 -11.85
C LEU A 441 24.51 -4.17 -11.64
N HIS A 442 24.88 -4.41 -10.39
CA HIS A 442 26.04 -5.22 -10.03
C HIS A 442 25.64 -6.52 -9.37
N GLY A 443 26.49 -7.54 -9.52
CA GLY A 443 26.34 -8.81 -8.81
C GLY A 443 26.61 -8.69 -7.31
N ASP A 444 26.43 -9.78 -6.57
CA ASP A 444 26.55 -9.81 -5.11
C ASP A 444 27.95 -9.47 -4.58
N GLU A 445 28.98 -9.59 -5.41
CA GLU A 445 30.37 -9.29 -5.04
C GLU A 445 30.67 -7.78 -4.99
N TRP A 446 29.77 -6.96 -5.53
CA TRP A 446 29.93 -5.50 -5.52
C TRP A 446 29.44 -4.89 -4.20
N SER A 447 30.18 -3.89 -3.72
CA SER A 447 29.82 -3.13 -2.52
C SER A 447 29.89 -1.63 -2.79
N PRO A 448 28.83 -0.85 -2.45
CA PRO A 448 28.86 0.61 -2.55
C PRO A 448 29.99 1.24 -1.76
N ALA A 449 30.43 0.62 -0.65
CA ALA A 449 31.49 1.13 0.22
C ALA A 449 32.87 1.16 -0.46
N LEU A 450 33.04 0.47 -1.59
CA LEU A 450 34.27 0.49 -2.39
C LEU A 450 34.32 1.67 -3.37
N GLU A 451 33.17 2.28 -3.71
CA GLU A 451 33.10 3.49 -4.53
C GLU A 451 33.71 4.68 -3.75
N GLY A 452 34.74 5.31 -4.32
CA GLY A 452 35.47 6.43 -3.70
C GLY A 452 36.65 6.02 -2.81
N SER A 453 36.90 4.72 -2.63
CA SER A 453 38.11 4.23 -1.96
C SER A 453 39.37 4.50 -2.79
N ARG A 454 40.56 4.53 -2.15
CA ARG A 454 41.84 4.68 -2.89
C ARG A 454 42.05 3.59 -3.96
N ALA A 455 41.45 2.41 -3.77
CA ALA A 455 41.49 1.30 -4.72
C ALA A 455 40.60 1.53 -5.96
N SER A 456 39.59 2.42 -5.87
CA SER A 456 38.69 2.80 -6.97
C SER A 456 39.13 4.05 -7.75
N LEU A 457 40.18 4.75 -7.27
CA LEU A 457 40.72 5.96 -7.91
C LEU A 457 41.35 5.59 -9.27
N GLY A 458 40.56 5.70 -10.33
CA GLY A 458 40.93 5.39 -11.72
C GLY A 458 39.90 4.55 -12.48
N ILE A 459 38.97 3.90 -11.78
CA ILE A 459 37.92 3.02 -12.34
C ILE A 459 36.51 3.52 -11.96
N ALA A 460 36.39 4.47 -11.02
CA ALA A 460 35.13 5.05 -10.59
C ALA A 460 34.33 5.64 -11.78
N ASP A 461 33.14 5.09 -12.02
CA ASP A 461 32.21 5.58 -13.03
C ASP A 461 31.37 6.71 -12.46
N THR A 462 31.70 7.95 -12.83
CA THR A 462 30.96 9.14 -12.36
C THR A 462 29.69 9.42 -13.16
N LEU A 463 29.42 8.65 -14.23
CA LEU A 463 28.26 8.82 -15.09
C LEU A 463 27.11 7.87 -14.70
N ALA A 464 27.46 6.67 -14.21
CA ALA A 464 26.49 5.67 -13.81
C ALA A 464 25.86 5.97 -12.44
N HIS A 465 24.59 5.60 -12.29
CA HIS A 465 24.03 5.27 -10.99
C HIS A 465 24.13 3.75 -10.80
N SER A 466 24.79 3.32 -9.73
CA SER A 466 25.12 1.93 -9.45
C SER A 466 24.23 1.37 -8.34
N LEU A 467 23.67 0.18 -8.56
CA LEU A 467 22.87 -0.54 -7.55
C LEU A 467 23.20 -2.03 -7.56
N SER A 468 23.02 -2.70 -6.42
CA SER A 468 23.04 -4.16 -6.41
C SER A 468 21.83 -4.69 -7.18
N ARG A 469 22.00 -5.81 -7.88
CA ARG A 469 20.91 -6.47 -8.59
C ARG A 469 19.80 -6.89 -7.63
N ARG A 470 20.13 -7.39 -6.43
CA ARG A 470 19.14 -7.79 -5.41
C ARG A 470 18.29 -6.62 -4.93
N ASP A 471 18.90 -5.47 -4.67
CA ASP A 471 18.16 -4.28 -4.25
C ASP A 471 17.23 -3.81 -5.38
N PHE A 472 17.71 -3.83 -6.62
CA PHE A 472 16.89 -3.51 -7.78
C PHE A 472 15.72 -4.49 -7.97
N GLU A 473 15.94 -5.78 -7.78
CA GLU A 473 14.90 -6.82 -7.85
C GLU A 473 13.81 -6.59 -6.79
N ALA A 474 14.19 -6.28 -5.54
CA ALA A 474 13.25 -5.99 -4.46
C ALA A 474 12.42 -4.72 -4.73
N ARG A 475 13.07 -3.66 -5.24
CA ARG A 475 12.43 -2.39 -5.63
C ARG A 475 11.48 -2.58 -6.82
N THR A 476 11.86 -3.41 -7.78
CA THR A 476 11.01 -3.73 -8.94
C THR A 476 9.76 -4.49 -8.50
N LEU A 477 9.89 -5.50 -7.63
CA LEU A 477 8.74 -6.20 -7.05
C LEU A 477 7.79 -5.24 -6.33
N ARG A 478 8.34 -4.31 -5.54
CA ARG A 478 7.56 -3.29 -4.84
C ARG A 478 6.77 -2.40 -5.81
N ILE A 479 7.39 -1.93 -6.88
CA ILE A 479 6.71 -1.14 -7.93
C ILE A 479 5.58 -1.96 -8.58
N LEU A 480 5.82 -3.24 -8.89
CA LEU A 480 4.79 -4.11 -9.45
C LEU A 480 3.61 -4.30 -8.49
N LYS A 481 3.87 -4.50 -7.18
CA LYS A 481 2.81 -4.58 -6.17
C LYS A 481 2.00 -3.28 -6.06
N LEU A 482 2.65 -2.12 -6.09
CA LEU A 482 1.98 -0.82 -6.06
C LEU A 482 1.16 -0.57 -7.35
N ALA A 483 1.71 -0.93 -8.52
CA ALA A 483 1.01 -0.83 -9.79
C ALA A 483 -0.23 -1.75 -9.82
N ARG A 484 -0.11 -2.98 -9.31
CA ARG A 484 -1.25 -3.90 -9.14
C ARG A 484 -2.33 -3.26 -8.26
N ALA A 485 -1.96 -2.75 -7.09
CA ALA A 485 -2.88 -2.09 -6.18
C ALA A 485 -3.57 -0.90 -6.85
N ALA A 486 -2.82 -0.07 -7.58
CA ALA A 486 -3.37 1.08 -8.32
C ALA A 486 -4.41 0.66 -9.38
N LEU A 487 -4.18 -0.44 -10.12
CA LEU A 487 -5.16 -0.96 -11.09
C LEU A 487 -6.42 -1.51 -10.42
N ILE A 488 -6.28 -2.16 -9.26
CA ILE A 488 -7.42 -2.62 -8.45
C ILE A 488 -8.23 -1.41 -7.96
N TYR A 489 -7.56 -0.42 -7.37
CA TYR A 489 -8.23 0.79 -6.88
C TYR A 489 -8.86 1.62 -8.00
N LEU A 490 -8.26 1.67 -9.18
CA LEU A 490 -8.84 2.35 -10.34
C LEU A 490 -10.18 1.72 -10.70
N SER A 491 -10.21 0.41 -10.92
CA SER A 491 -11.45 -0.27 -11.33
C SER A 491 -12.53 -0.21 -10.23
N LEU A 492 -12.18 -0.42 -8.96
CA LEU A 492 -13.14 -0.30 -7.86
C LEU A 492 -13.57 1.14 -7.59
N GLY A 493 -12.70 2.10 -7.85
CA GLY A 493 -13.00 3.53 -7.76
C GLY A 493 -14.04 3.94 -8.80
N VAL A 494 -13.85 3.49 -10.05
CA VAL A 494 -14.85 3.63 -11.12
C VAL A 494 -16.15 2.92 -10.74
N TYR A 495 -16.10 1.74 -10.13
CA TYR A 495 -17.31 1.01 -9.71
C TYR A 495 -18.12 1.76 -8.67
N SER A 496 -17.44 2.26 -7.63
CA SER A 496 -18.06 3.08 -6.60
C SER A 496 -18.68 4.34 -7.21
N GLU A 497 -17.96 5.01 -8.10
CA GLU A 497 -18.42 6.23 -8.77
C GLU A 497 -19.66 5.98 -9.64
N GLU A 498 -19.65 4.96 -10.49
CA GLU A 498 -20.80 4.58 -11.31
C GLU A 498 -22.01 4.18 -10.45
N ARG A 499 -21.80 3.50 -9.32
CA ARG A 499 -22.87 3.17 -8.37
C ARG A 499 -23.47 4.42 -7.75
N GLN A 500 -22.66 5.43 -7.40
CA GLN A 500 -23.15 6.70 -6.87
C GLN A 500 -23.91 7.51 -7.94
N ARG A 501 -23.37 7.62 -9.15
CA ARG A 501 -24.03 8.28 -10.29
C ARG A 501 -25.39 7.67 -10.61
N ARG A 502 -25.52 6.34 -10.55
CA ARG A 502 -26.80 5.64 -10.75
C ARG A 502 -27.84 5.98 -9.67
N LYS A 503 -27.42 6.11 -8.41
CA LYS A 503 -28.32 6.53 -7.31
C LYS A 503 -28.78 7.98 -7.47
N ALA A 504 -27.90 8.86 -7.98
CA ALA A 504 -28.21 10.27 -8.20
C ALA A 504 -29.06 10.53 -9.47
N THR A 505 -28.95 9.67 -10.49
CA THR A 505 -29.70 9.82 -11.73
C THR A 505 -31.18 9.48 -11.50
N GLY A 506 -32.03 10.50 -11.43
CA GLY A 506 -33.47 10.35 -11.26
C GLY A 506 -34.15 9.57 -12.41
N LYS A 507 -35.40 9.16 -12.20
CA LYS A 507 -36.22 8.26 -13.07
C LYS A 507 -36.40 8.70 -14.54
N GLY A 508 -35.81 9.82 -14.99
CA GLY A 508 -36.03 10.43 -16.31
C GLY A 508 -35.00 10.07 -17.41
N LYS A 509 -33.81 9.56 -17.07
CA LYS A 509 -32.81 9.18 -18.10
C LYS A 509 -32.90 7.68 -18.41
N ARG A 510 -33.17 7.34 -19.67
CA ARG A 510 -33.12 5.94 -20.16
C ARG A 510 -31.67 5.56 -20.47
N VAL A 511 -31.17 4.51 -19.83
CA VAL A 511 -29.85 3.92 -20.11
C VAL A 511 -30.07 2.63 -20.90
N VAL A 512 -29.48 2.54 -22.08
CA VAL A 512 -29.49 1.32 -22.90
C VAL A 512 -28.23 0.51 -22.58
N ARG A 513 -28.37 -0.81 -22.45
CA ARG A 513 -27.23 -1.70 -22.21
C ARG A 513 -26.57 -2.06 -23.54
N ALA A 514 -25.27 -1.81 -23.64
CA ALA A 514 -24.41 -2.38 -24.66
C ALA A 514 -23.54 -3.47 -24.00
N TYR A 515 -23.50 -4.66 -24.61
CA TYR A 515 -22.68 -5.77 -24.12
C TYR A 515 -21.36 -5.82 -24.87
N LEU A 516 -20.27 -5.98 -24.12
CA LEU A 516 -18.94 -6.24 -24.67
C LEU A 516 -18.63 -7.72 -24.44
N ASN A 517 -18.18 -8.40 -25.49
CA ASN A 517 -17.69 -9.77 -25.38
C ASN A 517 -16.25 -9.74 -24.85
N ALA A 518 -15.91 -10.72 -24.02
CA ALA A 518 -14.52 -10.94 -23.63
C ALA A 518 -13.72 -11.44 -24.84
N CYS A 519 -12.51 -10.94 -25.02
CA CYS A 519 -11.55 -11.54 -25.95
C CYS A 519 -11.11 -12.89 -25.37
N ASP A 520 -11.29 -13.97 -26.15
CA ASP A 520 -10.73 -15.27 -25.80
C ASP A 520 -9.20 -15.25 -25.98
N ASP A 521 -8.52 -16.25 -25.41
CA ASP A 521 -7.06 -16.34 -25.56
C ASP A 521 -6.64 -16.56 -27.03
N ALA A 522 -7.50 -17.20 -27.84
CA ALA A 522 -7.27 -17.43 -29.26
C ALA A 522 -7.25 -16.15 -30.11
N SER A 523 -7.93 -15.09 -29.66
CA SER A 523 -8.02 -13.79 -30.34
C SER A 523 -6.89 -12.81 -29.98
N LYS A 524 -5.94 -13.22 -29.13
CA LYS A 524 -4.85 -12.35 -28.64
C LYS A 524 -3.63 -12.27 -29.57
N LEU A 525 -3.73 -12.74 -30.82
CA LEU A 525 -2.64 -12.71 -31.81
C LEU A 525 -3.15 -12.37 -33.21
#